data_AF-A0A1S2VNZ8-F1
#
_entry.id   AF-A0A1S2VNZ8-F1
#
_cell.length_a   1.000
_cell.length_b   1.000
_cell.length_c   1.000
_cell.angle_alpha   90.00
_cell.angle_beta   90.00
_cell.angle_gamma   90.00
#
_symmetry.space_group_name_H-M   'P 1'
#
loop_
_entity.id
_entity.type
_entity.pdbx_description
1 polymer ?
#
loop_
_entity_poly.entity_id
_entity_poly.type
_entity_poly.pdbx_seq_one_letter_code
_entity_poly.pdbx_strand_id
1 'polypeptide(L)'
;MINRTQSERWSEAWRYGLFIGLGILSFWACQRTDNDQNKPLKNAIPATNPTRGLVVELEQTKHWSTIFTFYKVKPAADKLLNQLTTTVAPSLNSSKPVNQPEPVVVGMKDNHLLVLPKHEFDTRYFINGKEAGKEAVNRLAYNQVKELFVMQQIENPDLSDKYKADPQSFRLLIETSENALPSTHERQAYANMLTAAALTDNIYGKSFMYTMNSLLEAMFFHNKKTLVERRKDDYLKVLDEAKSDVYITINGLEATPNDVETVHVREVLRVYTREQPYYDWMRADESRIPRFELHIQTEPKRAQRDSSYYVFSPFYQGDF
;
A
#
# COMPACT_ATOMS: atom_id res chain seq x y z
N MET A 1 -85.52 6.82 12.43
CA MET A 1 -84.83 6.33 13.66
C MET A 1 -84.52 4.86 13.45
N ILE A 2 -83.24 4.52 13.24
CA ILE A 2 -82.78 3.14 13.09
C ILE A 2 -81.84 2.86 14.28
N ASN A 3 -82.20 1.87 15.08
CA ASN A 3 -81.43 1.36 16.20
C ASN A 3 -80.09 0.80 15.72
N ARG A 4 -78.97 1.39 16.17
CA ARG A 4 -77.65 0.74 16.12
C ARG A 4 -77.39 0.10 17.49
N THR A 5 -77.23 -1.21 17.49
CA THR A 5 -76.96 -2.04 18.67
C THR A 5 -75.58 -1.73 19.24
N GLN A 6 -75.50 -1.55 20.57
CA GLN A 6 -74.28 -1.21 21.31
C GLN A 6 -73.15 -2.27 21.25
N SER A 7 -73.36 -3.42 20.60
CA SER A 7 -72.39 -4.52 20.51
C SER A 7 -71.25 -4.28 19.50
N GLU A 8 -71.34 -3.30 18.61
CA GLU A 8 -70.28 -3.03 17.61
C GLU A 8 -69.13 -2.17 18.15
N ARG A 9 -69.34 -1.40 19.22
CA ARG A 9 -68.32 -0.48 19.77
C ARG A 9 -67.07 -1.16 20.33
N TRP A 10 -67.21 -2.37 20.87
CA TRP A 10 -66.08 -3.15 21.39
C TRP A 10 -65.29 -3.88 20.30
N SER A 11 -65.92 -4.12 19.14
CA SER A 11 -65.28 -4.74 17.97
C SER A 11 -64.37 -3.77 17.20
N GLU A 12 -64.54 -2.45 17.38
CA GLU A 12 -63.66 -1.46 16.74
C GLU A 12 -62.49 -1.06 17.65
N ALA A 13 -62.68 -1.04 18.97
CA ALA A 13 -61.66 -0.60 19.94
C ALA A 13 -60.38 -1.46 19.91
N TRP A 14 -60.49 -2.78 19.73
CA TRP A 14 -59.31 -3.66 19.68
C TRP A 14 -58.46 -3.43 18.42
N ARG A 15 -59.08 -3.01 17.29
CA ARG A 15 -58.36 -2.70 16.06
C ARG A 15 -57.45 -1.48 16.26
N TYR A 16 -57.95 -0.43 16.91
CA TYR A 16 -57.16 0.75 17.25
C TYR A 16 -56.04 0.42 18.27
N GLY A 17 -56.33 -0.44 19.26
CA GLY A 17 -55.31 -0.92 20.20
C GLY A 17 -54.17 -1.67 19.50
N LEU A 18 -54.48 -2.47 18.48
CA LEU A 18 -53.50 -3.22 17.71
C LEU A 18 -52.61 -2.29 16.86
N PHE A 19 -53.19 -1.25 16.24
CA PHE A 19 -52.42 -0.25 15.50
C PHE A 19 -51.51 0.59 16.39
N ILE A 20 -51.98 0.98 17.59
CA ILE A 20 -51.15 1.70 18.56
C ILE A 20 -50.01 0.79 19.07
N GLY A 21 -50.31 -0.48 19.36
CA GLY A 21 -49.30 -1.46 19.77
C GLY A 21 -48.22 -1.68 18.70
N LEU A 22 -48.61 -1.80 17.42
CA LEU A 22 -47.67 -1.89 16.30
C LEU A 22 -46.86 -0.61 16.10
N GLY A 23 -47.46 0.57 16.30
CA GLY A 23 -46.75 1.84 16.28
C GLY A 23 -45.68 1.94 17.36
N ILE A 24 -45.98 1.53 18.60
CA ILE A 24 -45.03 1.50 19.71
C ILE A 24 -43.90 0.50 19.44
N LEU A 25 -44.22 -0.70 18.95
CA LEU A 25 -43.21 -1.71 18.59
C LEU A 25 -42.29 -1.24 17.46
N SER A 26 -42.83 -0.54 16.46
CA SER A 26 -42.05 0.03 15.36
C SER A 26 -41.12 1.14 15.85
N PHE A 27 -41.62 2.00 16.76
CA PHE A 27 -40.80 3.03 17.40
C PHE A 27 -39.67 2.43 18.25
N TRP A 28 -39.95 1.38 19.03
CA TRP A 28 -38.95 0.64 19.80
C TRP A 28 -37.95 -0.12 18.90
N ALA A 29 -38.39 -0.66 17.77
CA ALA A 29 -37.51 -1.29 16.79
C ALA A 29 -36.55 -0.27 16.16
N CYS A 30 -37.02 0.94 15.82
CA CYS A 30 -36.18 2.01 15.30
C CYS A 30 -35.16 2.52 16.32
N GLN A 31 -35.52 2.62 17.61
CA GLN A 31 -34.57 3.03 18.67
C GLN A 31 -33.48 2.00 18.96
N ARG A 32 -33.68 0.72 18.60
CA ARG A 32 -32.68 -0.33 18.85
C ARG A 32 -31.48 -0.28 17.89
N THR A 33 -31.61 0.42 16.77
CA THR A 33 -30.55 0.55 15.76
C THR A 33 -29.44 1.53 16.16
N ASP A 34 -29.71 2.51 17.02
CA ASP A 34 -28.70 3.50 17.44
C ASP A 34 -27.76 2.99 18.54
N ASN A 35 -28.15 1.94 19.27
CA ASN A 35 -27.37 1.42 20.39
C ASN A 35 -26.21 0.49 19.98
N ASP A 36 -26.09 0.14 18.70
CA ASP A 36 -24.95 -0.60 18.16
C ASP A 36 -23.71 0.28 17.93
N GLN A 37 -23.82 1.61 18.07
CA GLN A 37 -22.67 2.51 17.95
C GLN A 37 -21.68 2.43 19.14
N ASN A 38 -22.12 1.90 20.29
CA ASN A 38 -21.31 1.83 21.52
C ASN A 38 -20.79 0.43 21.85
N LYS A 39 -20.95 -0.55 20.95
CA LYS A 39 -20.26 -1.84 21.14
C LYS A 39 -18.76 -1.62 20.93
N PRO A 40 -17.90 -1.90 21.92
CA PRO A 40 -16.46 -1.81 21.72
C PRO A 40 -16.09 -2.69 20.53
N LEU A 41 -15.38 -2.12 19.56
CA LEU A 41 -14.83 -2.85 18.43
C LEU A 41 -14.13 -4.10 18.99
N LYS A 42 -14.57 -5.28 18.55
CA LYS A 42 -14.24 -6.57 19.18
C LYS A 42 -12.74 -6.93 19.13
N ASN A 43 -11.91 -6.09 18.53
CA ASN A 43 -10.45 -6.21 18.42
C ASN A 43 -9.73 -4.84 18.58
N ALA A 44 -10.31 -3.88 19.30
CA ALA A 44 -9.73 -2.54 19.44
C ALA A 44 -8.36 -2.57 20.15
N ILE A 45 -7.39 -1.82 19.61
CA ILE A 45 -6.08 -1.64 20.23
C ILE A 45 -6.26 -0.92 21.56
N PRO A 46 -5.72 -1.42 22.68
CA PRO A 46 -5.91 -0.77 23.97
C PRO A 46 -5.13 0.55 24.03
N ALA A 47 -5.83 1.64 24.34
CA ALA A 47 -5.31 3.01 24.48
C ALA A 47 -4.41 3.17 25.72
N THR A 48 -3.24 2.54 25.67
CA THR A 48 -2.26 2.45 26.78
C THR A 48 -1.21 3.56 26.77
N ASN A 49 -1.09 4.29 25.67
CA ASN A 49 -0.20 5.44 25.50
C ASN A 49 -0.89 6.53 24.67
N PRO A 50 -0.37 7.76 24.62
CA PRO A 50 -0.99 8.86 23.88
C PRO A 50 -1.17 8.55 22.39
N THR A 51 -0.21 7.86 21.77
CA THR A 51 -0.25 7.49 20.35
C THR A 51 -1.42 6.56 20.04
N ARG A 52 -1.60 5.48 20.80
CA ARG A 52 -2.73 4.55 20.67
C ARG A 52 -4.06 5.20 21.04
N GLY A 53 -4.06 6.12 22.01
CA GLY A 53 -5.23 6.94 22.32
C GLY A 53 -5.71 7.70 21.09
N LEU A 54 -4.79 8.35 20.38
CA LEU A 54 -5.09 9.06 19.14
C LEU A 54 -5.53 8.12 18.01
N VAL A 55 -4.93 6.93 17.87
CA VAL A 55 -5.39 5.93 16.90
C VAL A 55 -6.85 5.54 17.17
N VAL A 56 -7.18 5.23 18.42
CA VAL A 56 -8.55 4.85 18.81
C VAL A 56 -9.54 5.99 18.57
N GLU A 57 -9.17 7.22 18.89
CA GLU A 57 -9.99 8.40 18.61
C GLU A 57 -10.26 8.55 17.11
N LEU A 58 -9.22 8.42 16.27
CA LEU A 58 -9.35 8.49 14.83
C LEU A 58 -10.19 7.35 14.25
N GLU A 59 -10.02 6.11 14.72
CA GLU A 59 -10.83 4.96 14.28
C GLU A 59 -12.31 5.11 14.67
N GLN A 60 -12.61 5.70 15.84
CA GLN A 60 -13.98 5.97 16.29
C GLN A 60 -14.73 6.92 15.35
N THR A 61 -14.03 7.82 14.65
CA THR A 61 -14.65 8.69 13.64
C THR A 61 -15.18 7.91 12.43
N LYS A 62 -14.73 6.67 12.21
CA LYS A 62 -15.01 5.86 11.01
C LYS A 62 -14.59 6.53 9.69
N HIS A 63 -13.76 7.57 9.74
CA HIS A 63 -13.17 8.24 8.57
C HIS A 63 -11.72 7.84 8.36
N TRP A 64 -11.12 7.19 9.34
CA TRP A 64 -9.72 6.77 9.29
C TRP A 64 -9.66 5.26 9.41
N SER A 65 -8.85 4.64 8.56
CA SER A 65 -8.52 3.23 8.63
C SER A 65 -7.03 3.09 8.84
N THR A 66 -6.64 2.24 9.78
CA THR A 66 -5.25 1.86 9.94
C THR A 66 -4.84 0.92 8.80
N ILE A 67 -3.88 1.35 7.97
CA ILE A 67 -3.37 0.58 6.82
C ILE A 67 -2.06 -0.14 7.14
N PHE A 68 -1.31 0.37 8.12
CA PHE A 68 -0.03 -0.18 8.51
C PHE A 68 0.17 -0.05 10.02
N THR A 69 0.61 -1.13 10.66
CA THR A 69 0.95 -1.13 12.09
C THR A 69 2.25 -1.86 12.35
N PHE A 70 3.09 -1.25 13.20
CA PHE A 70 4.23 -1.89 13.82
C PHE A 70 4.16 -1.61 15.32
N TYR A 71 3.80 -2.62 16.12
CA TYR A 71 3.82 -2.52 17.58
C TYR A 71 3.92 -3.91 18.22
N LYS A 72 4.44 -3.94 19.46
CA LYS A 72 4.50 -5.17 20.24
C LYS A 72 3.16 -5.44 20.92
N VAL A 73 2.47 -6.49 20.50
CA VAL A 73 1.35 -7.06 21.25
C VAL A 73 1.96 -7.94 22.36
N LYS A 74 1.66 -7.65 23.64
CA LYS A 74 1.82 -8.68 24.67
C LYS A 74 0.70 -9.70 24.43
N PRO A 75 1.00 -11.00 24.24
CA PRO A 75 -0.07 -11.98 24.07
C PRO A 75 -1.01 -11.93 25.27
N ALA A 76 -2.31 -11.99 25.00
CA ALA A 76 -3.28 -12.31 26.03
C ALA A 76 -2.90 -13.66 26.65
N ALA A 77 -3.03 -13.78 27.97
CA ALA A 77 -2.46 -14.83 28.81
C ALA A 77 -2.76 -16.29 28.40
N ASP A 78 -3.67 -16.53 27.44
CA ASP A 78 -4.08 -17.86 26.99
C ASP A 78 -3.51 -18.31 25.63
N LYS A 79 -2.61 -17.54 24.97
CA LYS A 79 -1.90 -18.02 23.77
C LYS A 79 -0.41 -17.70 23.81
N LEU A 80 0.37 -18.77 23.99
CA LEU A 80 1.82 -18.87 23.97
C LEU A 80 2.44 -18.49 22.62
N LEU A 81 2.33 -17.22 22.20
CA LEU A 81 3.03 -16.70 21.04
C LEU A 81 3.34 -15.22 21.27
N ASN A 82 4.57 -14.92 21.69
CA ASN A 82 5.14 -13.57 21.62
C ASN A 82 5.40 -13.25 20.13
N GLN A 83 4.35 -13.04 19.34
CA GLN A 83 4.49 -12.53 17.98
C GLN A 83 4.33 -11.01 18.02
N LEU A 84 5.35 -10.31 17.51
CA LEU A 84 5.14 -9.02 16.89
C LEU A 84 4.24 -9.27 15.68
N THR A 85 2.94 -9.06 15.85
CA THR A 85 2.04 -9.09 14.71
C THR A 85 2.39 -7.89 13.84
N THR A 86 3.14 -8.13 12.76
CA THR A 86 3.08 -7.26 11.59
C THR A 86 1.72 -7.53 10.96
N THR A 87 0.66 -7.11 11.64
CA THR A 87 -0.66 -7.05 11.03
C THR A 87 -0.59 -5.87 10.08
N VAL A 88 -0.18 -6.17 8.85
CA VAL A 88 -0.87 -5.60 7.71
C VAL A 88 -2.32 -6.01 7.91
N ALA A 89 -3.11 -5.20 8.62
CA ALA A 89 -4.51 -5.50 8.82
C ALA A 89 -5.17 -5.36 7.44
N PRO A 90 -5.64 -6.44 6.79
CA PRO A 90 -6.64 -6.25 5.76
C PRO A 90 -7.82 -5.58 6.45
N SER A 91 -8.14 -4.35 6.02
CA SER A 91 -9.39 -3.69 6.39
C SER A 91 -10.51 -4.70 6.26
N LEU A 92 -11.20 -4.96 7.37
CA LEU A 92 -12.05 -6.14 7.60
C LEU A 92 -13.33 -6.20 6.74
N ASN A 93 -13.49 -5.32 5.74
CA ASN A 93 -14.73 -5.16 4.97
C ASN A 93 -14.55 -5.11 3.44
N SER A 94 -13.38 -5.43 2.89
CA SER A 94 -13.16 -5.44 1.44
C SER A 94 -13.07 -6.87 0.91
N SER A 95 -14.06 -7.29 0.13
CA SER A 95 -14.14 -8.57 -0.59
C SER A 95 -13.15 -8.70 -1.76
N LYS A 96 -12.06 -7.93 -1.75
CA LYS A 96 -10.98 -8.06 -2.73
C LYS A 96 -9.88 -8.96 -2.17
N PRO A 97 -9.25 -9.82 -2.98
CA PRO A 97 -8.02 -10.49 -2.58
C PRO A 97 -7.04 -9.43 -2.08
N VAL A 98 -6.31 -9.73 -1.00
CA VAL A 98 -5.36 -8.83 -0.32
C VAL A 98 -4.24 -8.45 -1.31
N ASN A 99 -4.55 -7.49 -2.16
CA ASN A 99 -3.58 -6.71 -2.90
C ASN A 99 -2.94 -5.80 -1.86
N GLN A 100 -1.72 -6.17 -1.49
CA GLN A 100 -0.62 -5.42 -0.88
C GLN A 100 -0.97 -4.08 -0.20
N PRO A 101 -0.48 -3.81 1.04
CA PRO A 101 -0.71 -2.54 1.71
C PRO A 101 0.08 -1.43 1.01
N GLU A 102 -0.52 -0.88 -0.04
CA GLU A 102 -0.21 0.43 -0.54
C GLU A 102 -1.12 1.44 0.16
N PRO A 103 -0.60 2.62 0.54
CA PRO A 103 0.78 3.07 0.37
C PRO A 103 1.67 2.87 1.61
N VAL A 104 2.95 2.57 1.38
CA VAL A 104 4.00 2.83 2.37
C VAL A 104 4.32 4.31 2.34
N VAL A 105 4.12 4.98 3.48
CA VAL A 105 4.29 6.44 3.64
C VAL A 105 5.68 6.80 4.18
N VAL A 106 6.32 5.86 4.88
CA VAL A 106 7.58 6.05 5.60
C VAL A 106 8.61 5.04 5.11
N GLY A 107 9.82 5.52 4.87
CA GLY A 107 11.01 4.71 4.68
C GLY A 107 12.04 4.94 5.79
N MET A 108 13.21 4.35 5.63
CA MET A 108 14.34 4.53 6.53
C MET A 108 15.64 4.69 5.73
N LYS A 109 16.45 5.68 6.10
CA LYS A 109 17.79 5.90 5.55
C LYS A 109 18.77 6.17 6.68
N ASP A 110 19.93 5.52 6.65
CA ASP A 110 20.99 5.70 7.65
C ASP A 110 20.49 5.56 9.11
N ASN A 111 19.63 4.56 9.35
CA ASN A 111 18.95 4.30 10.64
C ASN A 111 17.99 5.41 11.12
N HIS A 112 17.68 6.41 10.29
CA HIS A 112 16.69 7.44 10.58
C HIS A 112 15.43 7.25 9.73
N LEU A 113 14.27 7.52 10.31
CA LEU A 113 13.03 7.52 9.54
C LEU A 113 13.07 8.61 8.46
N LEU A 114 12.36 8.37 7.37
CA LEU A 114 12.21 9.32 6.27
C LEU A 114 10.78 9.27 5.78
N VAL A 115 10.13 10.43 5.67
CA VAL A 115 8.85 10.51 4.94
C VAL A 115 9.13 10.48 3.45
N LEU A 116 8.45 9.59 2.72
CA LEU A 116 8.66 9.47 1.28
C LEU A 116 8.17 10.72 0.55
N PRO A 117 8.93 11.27 -0.43
CA PRO A 117 8.59 12.54 -1.09
C PRO A 117 7.18 12.58 -1.69
N LYS A 118 6.71 11.45 -2.23
CA LYS A 118 5.37 11.34 -2.83
C LYS A 118 4.22 11.59 -1.86
N HIS A 119 4.45 11.45 -0.55
CA HIS A 119 3.44 11.58 0.51
C HIS A 119 3.72 12.75 1.45
N GLU A 120 4.73 13.58 1.16
CA GLU A 120 5.18 14.63 2.05
C GLU A 120 4.09 15.67 2.36
N PHE A 121 3.32 16.06 1.34
CA PHE A 121 2.28 17.07 1.45
C PHE A 121 0.94 16.50 1.91
N ASP A 122 0.76 15.19 1.78
CA ASP A 122 -0.49 14.49 2.07
C ASP A 122 -0.48 13.80 3.45
N THR A 123 0.63 13.91 4.19
CA THR A 123 0.79 13.24 5.49
C THR A 123 0.90 14.25 6.63
N ARG A 124 0.14 13.99 7.68
CA ARG A 124 0.27 14.67 8.97
C ARG A 124 0.97 13.78 9.99
N TYR A 125 1.87 14.36 10.77
CA TYR A 125 2.78 13.60 11.63
C TYR A 125 2.46 13.81 13.11
N PHE A 126 2.49 12.74 13.88
CA PHE A 126 2.28 12.75 15.32
C PHE A 126 3.39 11.94 16.00
N ILE A 127 4.03 12.52 17.01
CA ILE A 127 5.04 11.86 17.84
C ILE A 127 4.55 11.91 19.28
N ASN A 128 4.44 10.74 19.93
CA ASN A 128 3.93 10.58 21.29
C ASN A 128 2.56 11.28 21.49
N GLY A 129 1.66 11.12 20.51
CA GLY A 129 0.32 11.73 20.50
C GLY A 129 0.26 13.24 20.24
N LYS A 130 1.39 13.92 19.97
CA LYS A 130 1.42 15.36 19.65
C LYS A 130 1.78 15.58 18.19
N GLU A 131 1.13 16.56 17.56
CA GLU A 131 1.45 16.95 16.18
C GLU A 131 2.92 17.41 16.08
N ALA A 132 3.60 16.93 15.05
CA ALA A 132 5.02 17.17 14.82
C ALA A 132 5.27 17.58 13.36
N GLY A 133 6.40 18.26 13.13
CA GLY A 133 6.87 18.56 11.78
C GLY A 133 7.61 17.38 11.15
N LYS A 134 7.71 17.37 9.81
CA LYS A 134 8.51 16.41 9.03
C LYS A 134 9.94 16.27 9.56
N GLU A 135 10.58 17.40 9.89
CA GLU A 135 11.95 17.43 10.41
C GLU A 135 12.11 16.67 11.72
N ALA A 136 11.08 16.63 12.56
CA ALA A 136 11.12 15.86 13.80
C ALA A 136 11.09 14.35 13.49
N VAL A 137 10.26 13.92 12.53
CA VAL A 137 10.22 12.52 12.07
C VAL A 137 11.56 12.10 11.48
N ASN A 138 12.14 12.93 10.63
CA ASN A 138 13.40 12.62 9.95
C ASN A 138 14.61 12.51 10.89
N ARG A 139 14.52 13.07 12.10
CA ARG A 139 15.56 12.97 13.14
C ARG A 139 15.39 11.75 14.04
N LEU A 140 14.26 11.04 13.96
CA LEU A 140 14.03 9.87 14.80
C LEU A 140 14.87 8.70 14.30
N ALA A 141 15.75 8.21 15.17
CA ALA A 141 16.43 6.96 14.94
C ALA A 141 15.46 5.79 15.07
N TYR A 142 15.52 4.82 14.16
CA TYR A 142 14.60 3.69 14.14
C TYR A 142 14.66 2.85 15.43
N ASN A 143 15.83 2.75 16.05
CA ASN A 143 16.00 2.07 17.35
C ASN A 143 15.25 2.75 18.51
N GLN A 144 14.83 4.01 18.38
CA GLN A 144 13.99 4.71 19.37
C GLN A 144 12.50 4.54 19.10
N VAL A 145 12.11 4.04 17.92
CA VAL A 145 10.70 3.88 17.54
C VAL A 145 10.12 2.64 18.20
N LYS A 146 9.21 2.85 19.15
CA LYS A 146 8.51 1.79 19.88
C LYS A 146 7.33 1.28 19.09
N GLU A 147 6.52 2.18 18.55
CA GLU A 147 5.32 1.86 17.76
C GLU A 147 5.19 2.83 16.59
N LEU A 148 4.68 2.35 15.46
CA LEU A 148 4.42 3.14 14.27
C LEU A 148 3.08 2.72 13.66
N PHE A 149 2.21 3.69 13.42
CA PHE A 149 0.92 3.52 12.78
C PHE A 149 0.83 4.43 11.57
N VAL A 150 0.35 3.90 10.45
CA VAL A 150 -0.07 4.70 9.31
C VAL A 150 -1.57 4.51 9.14
N MET A 151 -2.29 5.62 9.17
CA MET A 151 -3.73 5.66 8.92
C MET A 151 -3.99 6.40 7.62
N GLN A 152 -4.98 5.92 6.87
CA GLN A 152 -5.47 6.54 5.66
C GLN A 152 -6.92 6.98 5.86
N GLN A 153 -7.25 8.15 5.31
CA GLN A 153 -8.61 8.63 5.26
C GLN A 153 -9.43 7.76 4.30
N ILE A 154 -10.58 7.28 4.75
CA ILE A 154 -11.53 6.53 3.93
C ILE A 154 -12.31 7.53 3.09
N GLU A 155 -12.16 7.46 1.77
CA GLU A 155 -13.03 8.17 0.84
C GLU A 155 -14.43 7.54 0.89
N ASN A 156 -15.35 8.16 1.63
CA ASN A 156 -16.74 7.74 1.64
C ASN A 156 -17.63 8.91 1.17
N PRO A 157 -18.40 8.74 0.07
CA PRO A 157 -19.22 9.80 -0.51
C PRO A 157 -20.34 10.27 0.43
N ASP A 158 -20.77 9.46 1.39
CA ASP A 158 -21.86 9.75 2.33
C ASP A 158 -21.41 10.56 3.56
N LEU A 159 -20.12 10.90 3.64
CA LEU A 159 -19.58 11.71 4.73
C LEU A 159 -19.91 13.19 4.52
N SER A 160 -20.42 13.82 5.57
CA SER A 160 -20.76 15.24 5.57
C SER A 160 -19.54 16.10 5.22
N ASP A 161 -19.77 17.25 4.58
CA ASP A 161 -18.71 18.16 4.12
C ASP A 161 -17.76 18.62 5.23
N LYS A 162 -18.15 18.47 6.50
CA LYS A 162 -17.32 18.72 7.69
C LYS A 162 -16.08 17.81 7.76
N TYR A 163 -16.14 16.59 7.21
CA TYR A 163 -15.06 15.60 7.25
C TYR A 163 -14.33 15.43 5.91
N LYS A 164 -14.87 15.99 4.82
CA LYS A 164 -14.16 16.15 3.54
C LYS A 164 -13.08 17.24 3.58
N ALA A 165 -12.95 17.95 4.70
CA ALA A 165 -12.15 19.16 4.82
C ALA A 165 -10.67 18.93 5.18
N ASP A 166 -10.25 17.71 5.51
CA ASP A 166 -8.82 17.48 5.78
C ASP A 166 -8.06 17.28 4.47
N PRO A 167 -7.12 18.17 4.11
CA PRO A 167 -6.38 18.06 2.86
C PRO A 167 -5.37 16.90 2.87
N GLN A 168 -5.03 16.36 4.05
CA GLN A 168 -3.97 15.36 4.21
C GLN A 168 -4.57 13.97 4.38
N SER A 169 -4.48 13.14 3.36
CA SER A 169 -5.07 11.79 3.34
C SER A 169 -4.41 10.78 4.28
N PHE A 170 -3.24 11.08 4.84
CA PHE A 170 -2.49 10.16 5.71
C PHE A 170 -2.18 10.74 7.08
N ARG A 171 -2.24 9.89 8.11
CA ARG A 171 -1.67 10.15 9.44
C ARG A 171 -0.53 9.18 9.71
N LEU A 172 0.62 9.72 10.08
CA LEU A 172 1.73 8.95 10.61
C LEU A 172 1.81 9.19 12.12
N LEU A 173 1.57 8.15 12.91
CA LEU A 173 1.61 8.22 14.37
C LEU A 173 2.75 7.36 14.91
N ILE A 174 3.66 7.97 15.66
CA ILE A 174 4.88 7.34 16.14
C ILE A 174 4.94 7.45 17.66
N GLU A 175 5.12 6.31 18.33
CA GLU A 175 5.48 6.27 19.74
C GLU A 175 6.99 6.02 19.84
N THR A 176 7.68 6.85 20.62
CA THR A 176 9.12 6.75 20.86
C THR A 176 9.42 6.17 22.24
N SER A 177 10.64 5.66 22.41
CA SER A 177 11.19 5.25 23.71
C SER A 177 12.41 6.12 24.02
N GLU A 178 12.58 6.47 25.29
CA GLU A 178 13.77 7.19 25.77
C GLU A 178 15.05 6.38 25.58
N ASN A 179 14.94 5.05 25.63
CA ASN A 179 16.06 4.13 25.48
C ASN A 179 16.06 3.48 24.10
N ALA A 180 17.25 3.20 23.57
CA ALA A 180 17.39 2.41 22.36
C ALA A 180 16.82 1.00 22.59
N LEU A 181 15.93 0.59 21.69
CA LEU A 181 15.30 -0.72 21.70
C LEU A 181 16.24 -1.77 21.09
N PRO A 182 16.23 -3.01 21.61
CA PRO A 182 17.09 -4.07 21.08
C PRO A 182 16.71 -4.43 19.65
N SER A 183 17.71 -4.75 18.83
CA SER A 183 17.52 -5.21 17.44
C SER A 183 17.09 -6.67 17.41
N THR A 184 15.77 -6.92 17.52
CA THR A 184 15.20 -8.28 17.36
C THR A 184 15.05 -8.64 15.88
N HIS A 185 14.89 -9.92 15.57
CA HIS A 185 14.70 -10.40 14.20
C HIS A 185 13.53 -9.69 13.49
N GLU A 186 12.42 -9.47 14.18
CA GLU A 186 11.25 -8.79 13.61
C GLU A 186 11.50 -7.29 13.38
N ARG A 187 12.27 -6.65 14.26
CA ARG A 187 12.72 -5.26 14.05
C ARG A 187 13.66 -5.16 12.87
N GLN A 188 14.53 -6.15 12.67
CA GLN A 188 15.40 -6.18 11.49
C GLN A 188 14.60 -6.38 10.21
N ALA A 189 13.64 -7.31 10.20
CA ALA A 189 12.74 -7.50 9.06
C ALA A 189 11.98 -6.21 8.72
N TYR A 190 11.48 -5.50 9.74
CA TYR A 190 10.78 -4.23 9.55
C TYR A 190 11.72 -3.11 9.10
N ALA A 191 12.93 -3.02 9.66
CA ALA A 191 13.96 -2.09 9.22
C ALA A 191 14.30 -2.30 7.74
N ASN A 192 14.47 -3.55 7.30
CA ASN A 192 14.70 -3.89 5.89
C ASN A 192 13.56 -3.42 5.00
N MET A 193 12.29 -3.63 5.41
CA MET A 193 11.14 -3.15 4.66
C MET A 193 11.12 -1.61 4.53
N LEU A 194 11.42 -0.87 5.61
CA LEU A 194 11.49 0.59 5.58
C LEU A 194 12.65 1.09 4.72
N THR A 195 13.80 0.44 4.78
CA THR A 195 14.93 0.74 3.88
C THR A 195 14.58 0.45 2.43
N ALA A 196 13.90 -0.66 2.13
CA ALA A 196 13.41 -0.96 0.79
C ALA A 196 12.47 0.13 0.29
N ALA A 197 11.54 0.60 1.14
CA ALA A 197 10.59 1.66 0.79
C ALA A 197 11.26 3.01 0.49
N ALA A 198 12.45 3.26 1.06
CA ALA A 198 13.25 4.44 0.72
C ALA A 198 13.99 4.30 -0.62
N LEU A 199 14.18 3.06 -1.13
CA LEU A 199 14.90 2.75 -2.36
C LEU A 199 13.99 2.48 -3.56
N THR A 200 12.74 2.05 -3.32
CA THR A 200 11.79 1.71 -4.39
C THR A 200 10.35 1.95 -4.00
N ASP A 201 9.55 2.26 -5.02
CA ASP A 201 8.10 2.26 -4.92
C ASP A 201 7.50 0.85 -4.98
N ASN A 202 8.22 -0.15 -5.48
CA ASN A 202 7.71 -1.51 -5.70
C ASN A 202 8.29 -2.51 -4.68
N ILE A 203 8.11 -2.24 -3.38
CA ILE A 203 8.74 -3.06 -2.32
C ILE A 203 8.37 -4.55 -2.39
N TYR A 204 7.19 -4.89 -2.91
CA TYR A 204 6.72 -6.27 -3.05
C TYR A 204 6.99 -6.88 -4.43
N GLY A 205 7.81 -6.19 -5.22
CA GLY A 205 8.16 -6.57 -6.57
C GLY A 205 7.12 -6.16 -7.60
N LYS A 206 7.59 -5.92 -8.83
CA LYS A 206 6.75 -5.55 -9.97
C LYS A 206 7.43 -5.95 -11.26
N SER A 207 6.64 -6.50 -12.17
CA SER A 207 7.11 -6.89 -13.49
C SER A 207 6.63 -5.91 -14.54
N PHE A 208 7.47 -5.67 -15.54
CA PHE A 208 7.17 -4.87 -16.72
C PHE A 208 7.52 -5.66 -17.96
N MET A 209 6.81 -5.38 -19.05
CA MET A 209 7.05 -5.95 -20.36
C MET A 209 7.07 -4.83 -21.37
N TYR A 210 8.08 -4.85 -22.23
CA TYR A 210 8.27 -3.87 -23.28
C TYR A 210 8.37 -4.58 -24.63
N THR A 211 7.63 -4.07 -25.61
CA THR A 211 7.89 -4.35 -27.03
C THR A 211 9.00 -3.43 -27.52
N MET A 212 9.54 -3.63 -28.71
CA MET A 212 10.56 -2.72 -29.26
C MET A 212 10.13 -1.24 -29.24
N ASN A 213 8.89 -0.95 -29.61
CA ASN A 213 8.40 0.44 -29.66
C ASN A 213 8.24 1.03 -28.27
N SER A 214 7.62 0.31 -27.34
CA SER A 214 7.46 0.81 -25.97
C SER A 214 8.79 0.85 -25.22
N LEU A 215 9.76 0.01 -25.58
CA LEU A 215 11.14 0.08 -25.06
C LEU A 215 11.84 1.35 -25.55
N LEU A 216 11.76 1.65 -26.85
CA LEU A 216 12.33 2.88 -27.43
C LEU A 216 11.73 4.13 -26.78
N GLU A 217 10.41 4.16 -26.61
CA GLU A 217 9.71 5.25 -25.94
C GLU A 217 10.14 5.36 -24.47
N ALA A 218 10.16 4.24 -23.74
CA ALA A 218 10.57 4.22 -22.34
C ALA A 218 12.03 4.66 -22.15
N MET A 219 12.93 4.26 -23.05
CA MET A 219 14.33 4.71 -23.06
C MET A 219 14.45 6.21 -23.39
N PHE A 220 13.62 6.72 -24.30
CA PHE A 220 13.58 8.15 -24.62
C PHE A 220 13.21 9.01 -23.40
N PHE A 221 12.29 8.52 -22.56
CA PHE A 221 11.92 9.17 -21.30
C PHE A 221 12.80 8.75 -20.10
N HIS A 222 13.92 8.07 -20.33
CA HIS A 222 14.84 7.60 -19.29
C HIS A 222 14.15 6.80 -18.17
N ASN A 223 13.17 5.97 -18.54
CA ASN A 223 12.42 5.17 -17.59
C ASN A 223 13.30 4.07 -16.99
N LYS A 224 13.72 4.24 -15.72
CA LYS A 224 14.58 3.29 -15.01
C LYS A 224 14.03 1.86 -14.92
N LYS A 225 12.72 1.65 -15.12
CA LYS A 225 12.07 0.35 -15.08
C LYS A 225 12.44 -0.56 -16.25
N THR A 226 12.99 -0.02 -17.34
CA THR A 226 13.50 -0.82 -18.47
C THR A 226 14.80 -1.55 -18.16
N LEU A 227 15.53 -1.14 -17.11
CA LEU A 227 16.87 -1.63 -16.74
C LEU A 227 17.96 -1.48 -17.82
N VAL A 228 17.59 -1.02 -19.02
CA VAL A 228 18.46 -0.80 -20.16
C VAL A 228 18.24 0.58 -20.76
N GLU A 229 19.29 1.14 -21.34
CA GLU A 229 19.32 2.37 -22.12
C GLU A 229 19.83 2.11 -23.54
N ARG A 230 19.47 2.98 -24.47
CA ARG A 230 19.98 2.95 -25.84
C ARG A 230 21.28 3.73 -25.93
N ARG A 231 22.32 3.09 -26.44
CA ARG A 231 23.58 3.73 -26.80
C ARG A 231 23.46 4.51 -28.11
N LYS A 232 24.46 5.36 -28.39
CA LYS A 232 24.51 6.18 -29.62
C LYS A 232 24.61 5.35 -30.90
N ASP A 233 25.08 4.12 -30.81
CA ASP A 233 25.26 3.16 -31.91
C ASP A 233 24.07 2.18 -32.06
N ASP A 234 22.95 2.47 -31.41
CA ASP A 234 21.69 1.69 -31.48
C ASP A 234 21.74 0.30 -30.83
N TYR A 235 22.73 0.08 -29.96
CA TYR A 235 22.81 -1.09 -29.08
C TYR A 235 22.26 -0.78 -27.69
N LEU A 236 21.86 -1.82 -26.98
CA LEU A 236 21.43 -1.72 -25.59
C LEU A 236 22.63 -1.56 -24.65
N LYS A 237 22.40 -1.00 -23.46
CA LYS A 237 23.34 -1.01 -22.34
C LYS A 237 22.53 -1.13 -21.06
N VAL A 238 22.98 -1.97 -20.12
CA VAL A 238 22.34 -2.04 -18.80
C VAL A 238 22.60 -0.74 -18.04
N LEU A 239 21.59 -0.20 -17.36
CA LEU A 239 21.72 1.02 -16.55
C LEU A 239 22.80 0.83 -15.49
N ASP A 240 23.67 1.83 -15.32
CA ASP A 240 24.82 1.72 -14.41
C ASP A 240 24.40 1.46 -12.95
N GLU A 241 23.24 1.98 -12.53
CA GLU A 241 22.64 1.74 -11.20
C GLU A 241 22.19 0.28 -10.99
N ALA A 242 21.86 -0.45 -12.05
CA ALA A 242 21.33 -1.82 -11.97
C ALA A 242 22.40 -2.91 -12.23
N LYS A 243 23.53 -2.55 -12.84
CA LYS A 243 24.58 -3.49 -13.28
C LYS A 243 25.07 -4.46 -12.20
N SER A 244 25.17 -4.00 -10.95
CA SER A 244 25.68 -4.82 -9.83
C SER A 244 24.61 -5.71 -9.18
N ASP A 245 23.34 -5.55 -9.55
CA ASP A 245 22.22 -6.17 -8.84
C ASP A 245 21.12 -6.66 -9.79
N VAL A 246 21.52 -7.18 -10.95
CA VAL A 246 20.62 -7.68 -11.99
C VAL A 246 21.00 -9.09 -12.43
N TYR A 247 20.01 -9.97 -12.52
CA TYR A 247 20.10 -11.26 -13.20
C TYR A 247 19.67 -11.07 -14.66
N ILE A 248 20.50 -11.48 -15.62
CA ILE A 248 20.27 -11.21 -17.05
C ILE A 248 20.16 -12.52 -17.81
N THR A 249 19.16 -12.61 -18.69
CA THR A 249 19.09 -13.67 -19.69
C THR A 249 18.80 -13.10 -21.08
N ILE A 250 19.44 -13.65 -22.11
CA ILE A 250 19.17 -13.36 -23.52
C ILE A 250 18.71 -14.66 -24.18
N ASN A 251 17.48 -14.67 -24.71
CA ASN A 251 16.83 -15.86 -25.27
C ASN A 251 16.79 -17.06 -24.30
N GLY A 252 16.67 -16.79 -23.00
CA GLY A 252 16.65 -17.82 -21.96
C GLY A 252 18.02 -18.34 -21.55
N LEU A 253 19.11 -17.85 -22.13
CA LEU A 253 20.48 -18.15 -21.73
C LEU A 253 21.00 -17.08 -20.78
N GLU A 254 21.67 -17.48 -19.71
CA GLU A 254 22.33 -16.55 -18.79
C GLU A 254 23.36 -15.70 -19.54
N ALA A 255 23.36 -14.40 -19.23
CA ALA A 255 24.17 -13.42 -19.94
C ALA A 255 24.76 -12.40 -18.95
N THR A 256 25.80 -11.70 -19.39
CA THR A 256 26.44 -10.63 -18.65
C THR A 256 25.99 -9.26 -19.15
N PRO A 257 26.21 -8.17 -18.39
CA PRO A 257 25.94 -6.82 -18.89
C PRO A 257 26.66 -6.48 -20.20
N ASN A 258 27.82 -7.08 -20.46
CA ASN A 258 28.56 -6.88 -21.71
C ASN A 258 27.88 -7.56 -22.91
N ASP A 259 27.22 -8.71 -22.69
CA ASP A 259 26.50 -9.41 -23.76
C ASP A 259 25.26 -8.63 -24.20
N VAL A 260 24.62 -7.91 -23.27
CA VAL A 260 23.52 -6.98 -23.59
C VAL A 260 23.98 -5.88 -24.55
N GLU A 261 25.24 -5.45 -24.46
CA GLU A 261 25.81 -4.44 -25.36
C GLU A 261 25.97 -4.90 -26.80
N THR A 262 25.87 -6.21 -27.06
CA THR A 262 25.86 -6.75 -28.43
C THR A 262 24.46 -6.81 -29.04
N VAL A 263 23.40 -6.56 -28.26
CA VAL A 263 22.02 -6.62 -28.74
C VAL A 263 21.63 -5.29 -29.39
N HIS A 264 21.38 -5.32 -30.69
CA HIS A 264 20.89 -4.15 -31.41
C HIS A 264 19.40 -3.94 -31.11
N VAL A 265 18.95 -2.69 -30.93
CA VAL A 265 17.56 -2.39 -30.51
C VAL A 265 16.52 -2.96 -31.48
N ARG A 266 16.81 -3.01 -32.78
CA ARG A 266 15.91 -3.59 -33.80
C ARG A 266 15.80 -5.11 -33.75
N GLU A 267 16.73 -5.79 -33.10
CA GLU A 267 16.66 -7.24 -32.88
C GLU A 267 15.80 -7.58 -31.68
N VAL A 268 15.45 -6.61 -30.83
CA VAL A 268 14.61 -6.85 -29.66
C VAL A 268 13.20 -7.20 -30.11
N LEU A 269 12.73 -8.38 -29.71
CA LEU A 269 11.33 -8.77 -29.80
C LEU A 269 10.58 -8.29 -28.56
N ARG A 270 11.06 -8.70 -27.38
CA ARG A 270 10.51 -8.32 -26.08
C ARG A 270 11.59 -8.17 -25.03
N VAL A 271 11.36 -7.25 -24.10
CA VAL A 271 12.13 -7.14 -22.87
C VAL A 271 11.19 -7.30 -21.70
N TYR A 272 11.50 -8.24 -20.83
CA TYR A 272 10.83 -8.40 -19.54
C TYR A 272 11.78 -7.90 -18.47
N THR A 273 11.28 -7.03 -17.61
CA THR A 273 11.99 -6.62 -16.42
C THR A 273 11.18 -6.96 -15.19
N ARG A 274 11.86 -7.29 -14.11
CA ARG A 274 11.22 -7.52 -12.82
C ARG A 274 12.07 -6.91 -11.73
N GLU A 275 11.43 -6.13 -10.88
CA GLU A 275 11.97 -5.83 -9.56
C GLU A 275 11.49 -6.91 -8.61
N GLN A 276 12.43 -7.56 -7.93
CA GLN A 276 12.15 -8.59 -6.94
C GLN A 276 11.62 -7.97 -5.65
N PRO A 277 10.82 -8.72 -4.87
CA PRO A 277 10.37 -8.24 -3.58
C PRO A 277 11.54 -8.08 -2.60
N TYR A 278 11.44 -7.11 -1.69
CA TYR A 278 12.53 -6.76 -0.77
C TYR A 278 13.02 -7.92 0.08
N TYR A 279 12.11 -8.83 0.48
CA TYR A 279 12.46 -9.96 1.32
C TYR A 279 13.37 -10.98 0.63
N ASP A 280 13.55 -10.91 -0.69
CA ASP A 280 14.45 -11.79 -1.44
C ASP A 280 15.83 -11.15 -1.68
N TRP A 281 15.91 -9.86 -2.01
CA TRP A 281 17.18 -9.18 -2.36
C TRP A 281 17.83 -8.37 -1.21
N MET A 282 17.10 -8.09 -0.13
CA MET A 282 17.65 -7.47 1.10
C MET A 282 18.10 -8.47 2.16
N ARG A 283 18.21 -9.75 1.81
CA ARG A 283 18.72 -10.77 2.72
C ARG A 283 20.20 -10.53 2.98
N ALA A 284 20.60 -10.66 4.24
CA ALA A 284 22.01 -10.60 4.64
C ALA A 284 22.72 -11.95 4.52
N ASP A 285 21.98 -13.01 4.16
CA ASP A 285 22.50 -14.36 4.00
C ASP A 285 23.04 -14.61 2.58
N GLU A 286 23.73 -15.73 2.40
CA GLU A 286 24.25 -16.18 1.10
C GLU A 286 23.14 -16.52 0.09
N SER A 287 21.87 -16.58 0.53
CA SER A 287 20.72 -16.84 -0.35
C SER A 287 20.11 -15.59 -0.97
N ARG A 288 20.75 -14.42 -0.78
CA ARG A 288 20.39 -13.18 -1.45
C ARG A 288 20.38 -13.36 -2.97
N ILE A 289 19.25 -13.06 -3.60
CA ILE A 289 19.15 -12.98 -5.07
C ILE A 289 19.31 -11.53 -5.55
N PRO A 290 19.66 -11.30 -6.83
CA PRO A 290 19.70 -9.96 -7.40
C PRO A 290 18.34 -9.25 -7.30
N ARG A 291 18.36 -7.94 -7.04
CA ARG A 291 17.14 -7.11 -6.96
C ARG A 291 16.37 -7.09 -8.27
N PHE A 292 17.06 -7.12 -9.39
CA PHE A 292 16.44 -6.98 -10.70
C PHE A 292 16.60 -8.25 -11.54
N GLU A 293 15.62 -8.51 -12.40
CA GLU A 293 15.72 -9.48 -13.48
C GLU A 293 15.50 -8.78 -14.82
N LEU A 294 16.32 -9.12 -15.80
CA LEU A 294 16.26 -8.62 -17.17
C LEU A 294 16.26 -9.81 -18.13
N HIS A 295 15.14 -10.04 -18.82
CA HIS A 295 15.03 -11.06 -19.85
C HIS A 295 14.83 -10.40 -21.21
N ILE A 296 15.78 -10.59 -22.12
CA ILE A 296 15.74 -10.06 -23.48
C ILE A 296 15.44 -11.22 -24.42
N GLN A 297 14.39 -11.08 -25.21
CA GLN A 297 14.10 -11.96 -26.34
C GLN A 297 14.46 -11.23 -27.63
N THR A 298 15.31 -11.85 -28.43
CA THR A 298 15.78 -11.29 -29.71
C THR A 298 15.20 -12.06 -30.89
N GLU A 299 14.96 -11.37 -31.99
CA GLU A 299 14.61 -11.90 -33.30
C GLU A 299 15.55 -11.30 -34.36
N PRO A 300 16.72 -11.92 -34.62
CA PRO A 300 17.77 -11.34 -35.46
C PRO A 300 17.31 -11.02 -36.89
N LYS A 301 16.35 -11.78 -37.43
CA LYS A 301 15.77 -11.55 -38.76
C LYS A 301 15.02 -10.21 -38.88
N ARG A 302 14.67 -9.58 -37.76
CA ARG A 302 13.99 -8.28 -37.73
C ARG A 302 14.90 -7.11 -38.12
N ALA A 303 16.19 -7.19 -37.80
CA ALA A 303 17.16 -6.15 -38.18
C ALA A 303 17.36 -6.04 -39.70
N GLN A 304 17.11 -7.13 -40.45
CA GLN A 304 17.24 -7.19 -41.91
C GLN A 304 15.99 -6.67 -42.66
N ARG A 305 14.90 -6.36 -41.96
CA ARG A 305 13.71 -5.78 -42.59
C ARG A 305 13.99 -4.31 -42.88
N ASP A 306 14.44 -4.03 -44.09
CA ASP A 306 14.77 -2.69 -44.60
C ASP A 306 13.79 -1.62 -44.12
N SER A 307 14.34 -0.61 -43.43
CA SER A 307 13.62 0.55 -42.90
C SER A 307 13.36 1.62 -43.96
N SER A 308 12.87 1.23 -45.14
CA SER A 308 12.50 2.16 -46.22
C SER A 308 11.07 2.72 -46.09
N TYR A 309 10.30 2.34 -45.07
CA TYR A 309 8.97 2.89 -44.80
C TYR A 309 8.85 3.41 -43.36
N TYR A 310 9.30 4.64 -43.12
CA TYR A 310 8.77 5.46 -42.04
C TYR A 310 7.47 6.10 -42.54
N VAL A 311 6.33 5.45 -42.28
CA VAL A 311 5.04 6.14 -42.35
C VAL A 311 4.75 6.69 -40.96
N PHE A 312 5.17 7.93 -40.72
CA PHE A 312 4.56 8.74 -39.66
C PHE A 312 3.12 9.03 -40.09
N SER A 313 2.17 8.25 -39.58
CA SER A 313 0.77 8.63 -39.62
C SER A 313 0.35 9.05 -38.22
N PRO A 314 -0.17 10.28 -38.01
CA PRO A 314 -0.59 10.76 -36.71
C PRO A 314 -1.87 10.10 -36.18
N PHE A 315 -2.34 8.99 -36.78
CA PHE A 315 -3.62 8.35 -36.48
C PHE A 315 -3.59 6.83 -36.25
N TYR A 316 -2.43 6.19 -36.09
CA TYR A 316 -2.41 4.72 -35.91
C TYR A 316 -2.52 4.30 -34.43
N GLN A 317 -3.76 3.95 -34.02
CA GLN A 317 -4.05 2.96 -33.00
C GLN A 317 -4.13 1.59 -33.68
N GLY A 318 -3.12 0.74 -33.51
CA GLY A 318 -3.14 -0.61 -34.04
C GLY A 318 -1.98 -1.42 -33.49
N ASP A 319 -2.31 -2.45 -32.71
CA ASP A 319 -1.38 -3.43 -32.17
C ASP A 319 -0.54 -4.10 -33.29
N PHE A 320 0.76 -4.25 -33.04
CA PHE A 320 1.68 -5.10 -33.78
C PHE A 320 2.40 -6.05 -32.83
#